data_AF-D3YUY5-F1
#
_entry.id   AF-D3YUY5-F1
#
_cell.length_a   1.000
_cell.length_b   1.000
_cell.length_c   1.000
_cell.angle_alpha   90.00
_cell.angle_beta   90.00
_cell.angle_gamma   90.00
#
_symmetry.space_group_name_H-M   'P 1'
#
loop_
_entity.id
_entity.type
_entity.pdbx_description
1 polymer ?
#
loop_
_entity_poly.entity_id
_entity_poly.type
_entity_poly.pdbx_seq_one_letter_code
_entity_poly.pdbx_strand_id
1 'polypeptide(L)' 'MTLGSFRRGLLMLSVAFGLTRGDLAKPSKLVNCTCESPHCKRPFCQGSWCTVVLVREQGRHPQVYRGCGSLNQELC' A
#
# COMPACT_ATOMS: atom_id res chain seq x y z
N MET A 1 22.89 -33.16 -44.34
CA MET A 1 23.15 -33.66 -42.97
C MET A 1 24.21 -32.78 -42.33
N THR A 2 24.29 -32.76 -41.00
CA THR A 2 25.16 -31.92 -40.11
C THR A 2 24.58 -30.54 -39.80
N LEU A 3 23.68 -30.38 -38.82
CA LEU A 3 23.85 -30.48 -37.35
C LEU A 3 24.76 -29.36 -36.81
N GLY A 4 24.17 -28.37 -36.14
CA GLY A 4 24.95 -27.30 -35.52
C GLY A 4 24.12 -26.17 -34.94
N SER A 5 23.11 -26.52 -34.14
CA SER A 5 22.32 -25.67 -33.24
C SER A 5 23.10 -24.42 -32.81
N PHE A 6 22.75 -23.27 -33.42
CA PHE A 6 23.28 -21.96 -33.07
C PHE A 6 22.97 -21.75 -31.58
N ARG A 7 24.03 -21.82 -30.76
CA ARG A 7 24.00 -21.85 -29.30
C ARG A 7 23.11 -20.73 -28.77
N ARG A 8 21.85 -21.08 -28.53
CA ARG A 8 20.92 -20.45 -27.58
C ARG A 8 21.62 -20.41 -26.23
N GLY A 9 22.29 -19.31 -25.96
CA GLY A 9 22.92 -19.01 -24.69
C GLY A 9 22.59 -17.60 -24.23
N LEU A 10 21.36 -17.14 -24.52
CA LEU A 10 20.81 -15.97 -23.86
C LEU A 10 20.52 -16.39 -22.41
N LEU A 11 21.51 -16.22 -21.54
CA LEU A 11 21.39 -16.34 -20.09
C LEU A 11 20.38 -15.27 -19.63
N MET A 12 19.10 -15.61 -19.66
CA MET A 12 18.08 -14.89 -18.91
C MET A 12 18.35 -15.20 -17.44
N LEU A 13 19.03 -14.28 -16.75
CA LEU A 13 19.06 -14.24 -15.29
C LEU A 13 17.65 -13.90 -14.81
N SER A 14 16.87 -14.92 -14.55
CA SER A 14 15.63 -14.80 -13.79
C SER A 14 16.00 -14.48 -12.34
N VAL A 15 16.11 -13.21 -12.00
CA VAL A 15 16.04 -12.79 -10.60
C VAL A 15 14.60 -13.07 -10.17
N ALA A 16 14.39 -14.24 -9.58
CA ALA A 16 13.20 -14.49 -8.78
C ALA A 16 13.32 -13.59 -7.55
N PHE A 17 12.87 -12.34 -7.68
CA PHE A 17 12.47 -11.57 -6.52
C PHE A 17 11.28 -12.33 -5.96
N GLY A 18 11.59 -13.24 -5.02
CA GLY A 18 10.64 -13.80 -4.09
C GLY A 18 10.07 -12.65 -3.29
N LEU A 19 9.16 -11.89 -3.90
CA LEU A 19 8.05 -11.31 -3.18
C LEU A 19 7.27 -12.54 -2.71
N THR A 20 7.73 -13.12 -1.60
CA THR A 20 6.80 -13.74 -0.68
C THR A 20 5.71 -12.71 -0.53
N ARG A 21 4.61 -12.95 -1.25
CA ARG A 21 3.28 -12.53 -0.89
C ARG A 21 3.12 -13.10 0.50
N GLY A 22 3.70 -12.41 1.49
CA GLY A 22 3.22 -12.47 2.83
C GLY A 22 1.76 -12.15 2.60
N ASP A 23 0.93 -13.18 2.69
CA ASP A 23 -0.48 -13.02 2.93
C ASP A 23 -0.52 -11.95 4.01
N LEU A 24 -0.82 -10.72 3.60
CA LEU A 24 -1.09 -9.61 4.47
C LEU A 24 -2.35 -10.09 5.16
N ALA A 25 -2.12 -10.83 6.24
CA ALA A 25 -3.14 -11.47 7.03
C ALA A 25 -4.18 -10.39 7.22
N LYS A 26 -5.38 -10.67 6.70
CA LYS A 26 -6.55 -9.82 6.89
C LYS A 26 -6.50 -9.42 8.36
N PRO A 27 -6.31 -8.13 8.70
CA PRO A 27 -6.04 -7.77 10.09
C PRO A 27 -7.22 -8.31 10.88
N SER A 28 -6.94 -9.28 11.74
CA SER A 28 -7.96 -10.04 12.45
C SER A 28 -8.77 -9.16 13.40
N LYS A 29 -8.32 -7.92 13.57
CA LYS A 29 -8.95 -6.89 14.39
C LYS A 29 -8.82 -5.54 13.68
N LEU A 30 -9.96 -4.89 13.47
CA LEU A 30 -10.01 -3.49 13.06
C LEU A 30 -9.64 -2.62 14.26
N VAL A 31 -8.91 -1.54 14.00
CA VAL A 31 -8.59 -0.52 15.00
C VAL A 31 -9.50 0.69 14.79
N ASN A 32 -9.93 1.30 15.90
CA ASN A 32 -10.69 2.54 15.86
C ASN A 32 -9.74 3.73 15.96
N CYS A 33 -9.83 4.67 15.01
CA CYS A 33 -8.94 5.81 14.86
C CYS A 33 -9.74 7.11 14.84
N THR A 34 -9.15 8.20 15.31
CA THR A 34 -9.70 9.55 15.11
C THR A 34 -9.63 9.91 13.63
N CYS A 35 -10.74 10.36 13.05
CA CYS A 35 -10.81 10.84 11.67
C CYS A 35 -10.92 12.37 11.68
N GLU A 36 -9.90 13.02 11.13
CA GLU A 36 -9.78 14.47 11.03
C GLU A 36 -9.29 14.80 9.63
N SER A 37 -10.23 14.87 8.69
CA SER A 37 -9.99 15.14 7.28
C SER A 37 -11.30 15.62 6.63
N PRO A 38 -11.27 16.45 5.57
CA PRO A 38 -12.47 16.88 4.86
C PRO A 38 -13.33 15.72 4.33
N HIS A 39 -12.76 14.52 4.20
CA HIS A 39 -13.44 13.32 3.71
C HIS A 39 -14.11 12.49 4.81
N CYS A 40 -13.90 12.82 6.09
CA CYS A 40 -14.50 12.09 7.20
C CYS A 40 -15.99 12.46 7.34
N LYS A 41 -16.87 11.46 7.33
CA LYS A 41 -18.31 11.65 7.65
C LYS A 41 -18.57 11.49 9.14
N ARG A 42 -17.65 10.85 9.85
CA ARG A 42 -17.72 10.57 11.29
C ARG A 42 -16.43 10.98 12.00
N PRO A 43 -16.48 11.26 13.32
CA PRO A 43 -15.28 11.63 14.10
C PRO A 43 -14.30 10.46 14.31
N PHE A 44 -14.77 9.22 14.09
CA PHE A 44 -13.96 8.02 14.21
C PHE A 44 -14.18 7.11 13.00
N CYS A 45 -13.14 6.38 12.61
CA CYS A 45 -13.20 5.38 11.55
C CYS A 45 -12.49 4.09 11.97
N GLN A 46 -12.90 2.97 11.35
CA GLN A 46 -12.35 1.65 11.64
C GLN A 46 -11.57 1.13 10.45
N GLY A 47 -10.29 0.79 10.68
CA GLY A 47 -9.38 0.36 9.62
C GLY A 47 -8.41 -0.72 10.06
N SER A 48 -7.55 -1.10 9.12
CA SER A 48 -6.44 -2.02 9.35
C SER A 48 -5.31 -1.34 10.16
N TRP A 49 -5.13 -0.03 9.97
CA TRP A 49 -4.20 0.81 10.73
C TRP A 49 -4.71 2.27 10.77
N CYS A 50 -4.15 3.09 11.65
CA CYS A 50 -4.40 4.54 11.69
C CYS A 50 -3.38 5.29 10.83
N THR A 51 -3.80 6.35 10.15
CA THR A 51 -2.96 7.19 9.31
C THR A 51 -2.89 8.61 9.84
N VAL A 52 -1.72 9.25 9.68
CA VAL A 52 -1.50 10.68 9.92
C VAL A 52 -0.73 11.22 8.72
N VAL A 53 -1.30 12.20 8.03
CA VAL A 53 -0.74 12.78 6.80
C VAL A 53 -0.52 14.27 7.00
N LEU A 54 0.71 14.71 6.81
CA LEU A 54 1.06 16.14 6.78
C LEU A 54 1.07 16.60 5.32
N VAL A 55 0.16 17.51 4.97
CA VAL A 55 0.08 18.10 3.63
C VAL A 55 0.67 19.50 3.67
N ARG A 56 1.69 19.73 2.85
CA ARG A 56 2.34 21.04 2.70
C ARG A 56 2.14 21.55 1.28
N GLU A 57 1.13 22.37 1.09
CA GLU A 57 0.90 23.08 -0.16
C GLU A 57 1.79 24.33 -0.26
N GLN A 58 2.23 24.67 -1.45
CA GLN A 58 3.07 25.85 -1.67
C GLN A 58 2.32 27.13 -1.27
N GLY A 59 2.94 27.97 -0.45
CA GLY A 59 2.35 29.22 0.02
C GLY A 59 1.26 29.07 1.09
N ARG A 60 1.01 27.86 1.59
CA ARG A 60 0.02 27.60 2.66
C ARG A 60 0.69 27.01 3.90
N HIS A 61 0.02 27.17 5.04
CA HIS A 61 0.43 26.50 6.27
C HIS A 61 0.25 24.98 6.14
N PRO A 62 1.19 24.17 6.65
CA PRO A 62 1.04 22.73 6.67
C PRO A 62 -0.23 22.31 7.41
N GLN A 63 -0.97 21.37 6.86
CA GLN A 63 -2.17 20.80 7.48
C GLN A 63 -1.92 19.34 7.87
N VAL A 64 -2.45 18.94 9.02
CA VAL A 64 -2.39 17.56 9.49
C VAL A 64 -3.76 16.94 9.31
N TYR A 65 -3.80 15.78 8.65
CA TYR A 65 -4.99 14.95 8.54
C TYR A 65 -4.79 13.63 9.25
N ARG A 66 -5.87 13.13 9.86
CA ARG A 66 -5.90 11.83 10.55
C ARG A 66 -6.99 10.96 9.96
N GLY A 67 -6.75 9.67 9.89
CA GLY A 67 -7.75 8.72 9.39
C GLY A 67 -7.35 7.28 9.61
N CYS A 68 -7.94 6.41 8.79
CA CYS A 68 -7.65 4.99 8.74
C CYS A 68 -7.07 4.62 7.37
N GLY A 69 -6.36 3.49 7.38
CA GLY A 69 -5.93 2.77 6.18
C GLY A 69 -6.47 1.35 6.24
N SER A 70 -6.89 0.84 5.10
CA SER A 70 -7.51 -0.46 4.90
C SER A 70 -7.14 -0.99 3.52
N LEU A 71 -6.98 -2.30 3.41
CA LEU A 71 -6.75 -2.98 2.12
C LEU A 71 -7.99 -2.97 1.22
N ASN A 72 -9.17 -2.68 1.78
CA ASN A 72 -10.44 -2.50 1.09
C ASN A 72 -10.98 -1.08 1.32
N GLN A 73 -11.93 -0.64 0.48
CA GLN A 73 -12.55 0.69 0.52
C GLN A 73 -12.85 1.15 1.96
N GLU A 74 -12.27 2.29 2.36
CA GLU A 74 -12.42 2.88 3.70
C GLU A 74 -13.88 3.22 3.99
N LEU A 75 -14.37 2.86 5.18
CA LEU A 75 -15.63 3.39 5.72
C LEU A 75 -15.32 4.61 6.60
N CYS A 76 -15.02 5.75 5.96
CA CYS A 76 -14.83 7.06 6.60
C CYS A 76 -16.11 7.92 6.57
#